data_AF-A0A2D4IVW1-F1
#
_entry.id   AF-A0A2D4IVW1-F1
#
_cell.length_a   1.000
_cell.length_b   1.000
_cell.length_c   1.000
_cell.angle_alpha   90.00
_cell.angle_beta   90.00
_cell.angle_gamma   90.00
#
_symmetry.space_group_name_H-M   'P 1'
#
loop_
_entity.id
_entity.type
_entity.pdbx_description
1 polymer ?
#
loop_
_entity_poly.entity_id
_entity_poly.type
_entity_poly.pdbx_seq_one_letter_code
_entity_poly.pdbx_strand_id
1 'polypeptide(L)'
;GWTNVRGEGIINFVITTPQPVFYKSIETGENRHTAEYISCKICDVLQKIGNGKVFALLTDNASNMKAAWEIIMEKYPHITAIGCAAHGLNLLFNDIMKLDTL
;
A
#
# COMPACT_ATOMS: atom_id res chain seq x y z
N GLY A 1 6.67 -1.07 -6.69
CA GLY A 1 5.32 -1.58 -6.99
C GLY A 1 5.41 -2.97 -7.59
N TRP A 2 4.27 -3.64 -7.76
CA TRP A 2 4.22 -4.98 -8.36
C TRP A 2 3.80 -4.88 -9.82
N THR A 3 4.29 -5.81 -10.63
CA THR A 3 3.87 -6.00 -12.02
C THR A 3 3.38 -7.43 -12.22
N ASN A 4 2.51 -7.64 -13.21
CA ASN A 4 2.14 -8.98 -13.67
C ASN A 4 3.25 -9.57 -14.57
N VAL A 5 3.06 -10.80 -15.06
CA VAL A 5 4.03 -11.49 -15.94
C VAL A 5 4.26 -10.81 -17.29
N ARG A 6 3.41 -9.85 -17.68
CA ARG A 6 3.56 -9.02 -18.88
C ARG A 6 4.30 -7.70 -18.61
N GLY A 7 4.69 -7.43 -17.36
CA GLY A 7 5.34 -6.19 -16.96
C GLY A 7 4.36 -5.03 -16.70
N GLU A 8 3.06 -5.28 -16.69
CA GLU A 8 2.05 -4.24 -16.44
C GLU A 8 1.88 -4.04 -14.93
N GLY A 9 1.74 -2.78 -14.50
CA GLY A 9 1.55 -2.43 -13.09
C GLY A 9 0.26 -3.02 -12.52
N ILE A 10 0.33 -3.54 -11.30
CA ILE A 10 -0.82 -4.07 -10.58
C ILE A 10 -0.90 -3.55 -9.14
N ILE A 11 -2.12 -3.51 -8.59
CA ILE A 11 -2.37 -3.28 -7.17
C ILE A 11 -3.17 -4.46 -6.62
N ASN A 12 -2.62 -5.13 -5.62
CA ASN A 12 -3.26 -6.27 -4.96
C ASN A 12 -3.89 -5.81 -3.64
N PHE A 13 -5.12 -6.25 -3.41
CA PHE A 13 -5.85 -6.04 -2.16
C PHE A 13 -6.01 -7.36 -1.44
N VAL A 14 -5.51 -7.42 -0.22
CA VAL A 14 -5.67 -8.53 0.71
C VAL A 14 -6.41 -8.00 1.93
N ILE A 15 -7.47 -8.68 2.33
CA ILE A 15 -8.24 -8.35 3.53
C ILE A 15 -7.88 -9.37 4.60
N THR A 16 -7.64 -8.92 5.83
CA THR A 16 -7.19 -9.80 6.91
C THR A 16 -8.13 -9.71 8.10
N THR A 17 -8.86 -10.80 8.39
CA THR A 17 -9.59 -11.01 9.66
C THR A 17 -9.90 -12.50 9.88
N PRO A 18 -9.42 -13.19 10.94
CA PRO A 18 -8.05 -13.21 11.47
C PRO A 18 -7.03 -13.81 10.47
N GLN A 19 -7.51 -14.42 9.39
CA GLN A 19 -6.69 -14.96 8.31
C GLN A 19 -6.71 -14.02 7.09
N PRO A 20 -5.61 -13.93 6.33
CA PRO A 20 -5.57 -13.14 5.12
C PRO A 20 -6.34 -13.83 3.99
N VAL A 21 -7.15 -13.06 3.28
CA VAL A 21 -7.88 -13.48 2.09
C VAL A 21 -7.52 -12.52 0.96
N PHE A 22 -7.08 -13.07 -0.16
CA PHE A 22 -6.91 -12.29 -1.38
C PHE A 22 -8.28 -11.82 -1.86
N TYR A 23 -8.48 -10.50 -1.88
CA TYR A 23 -9.77 -9.91 -2.22
C TYR A 23 -9.88 -9.65 -3.73
N LYS A 24 -8.88 -8.93 -4.28
CA LYS A 24 -8.80 -8.68 -5.73
C LYS A 24 -7.41 -8.20 -6.13
N SER A 25 -7.09 -8.34 -7.41
CA SER A 25 -6.02 -7.60 -8.07
C SER A 25 -6.64 -6.67 -9.11
N ILE A 26 -6.02 -5.50 -9.31
CA ILE A 26 -6.38 -4.60 -10.39
C ILE A 26 -5.13 -4.33 -11.23
N GLU A 27 -5.29 -4.40 -12.54
CA GLU A 27 -4.31 -3.90 -13.49
C GLU A 27 -4.43 -2.37 -13.54
N THR A 28 -3.30 -1.67 -13.53
CA THR A 28 -3.30 -0.20 -13.58
C THR A 28 -3.24 0.34 -15.01
N GLY A 29 -2.90 -0.51 -15.98
CA GLY A 29 -2.66 -0.09 -17.36
C GLY A 29 -1.64 1.05 -17.40
N GLU A 30 -1.96 2.09 -18.16
CA GLU A 30 -1.13 3.29 -18.31
C GLU A 30 -1.25 4.28 -17.14
N ASN A 31 -2.13 4.01 -16.16
CA ASN A 31 -2.30 4.94 -15.04
C ASN A 31 -1.05 4.97 -14.17
N ARG A 32 -0.48 6.17 -14.03
CA ARG A 32 0.61 6.41 -13.08
C ARG A 32 0.11 6.18 -11.66
N HIS A 33 0.93 5.53 -10.83
CA HIS A 33 0.62 5.25 -9.43
C HIS A 33 0.80 6.51 -8.57
N THR A 34 0.03 7.55 -8.83
CA THR A 34 0.02 8.77 -7.99
C THR A 34 -0.74 8.52 -6.69
N ALA A 35 -0.57 9.42 -5.72
CA ALA A 35 -1.25 9.33 -4.43
C ALA A 35 -2.78 9.36 -4.59
N GLU A 36 -3.28 10.19 -5.51
CA GLU A 36 -4.71 10.34 -5.84
C GLU A 36 -5.25 9.07 -6.49
N TYR A 37 -4.51 8.49 -7.44
CA TYR A 37 -4.92 7.25 -8.07
C TYR A 37 -4.99 6.10 -7.07
N ILE A 38 -3.93 5.93 -6.25
CA ILE A 38 -3.87 4.87 -5.23
C ILE A 38 -4.98 5.05 -4.20
N SER A 39 -5.13 6.25 -3.63
CA SER A 39 -6.16 6.54 -2.62
C SER A 39 -7.57 6.34 -3.17
N CYS A 40 -7.82 6.67 -4.44
CA CYS A 40 -9.08 6.36 -5.11
C CYS A 40 -9.35 4.85 -5.14
N LYS A 41 -8.36 4.03 -5.54
CA LYS A 41 -8.53 2.56 -5.56
C LYS A 41 -8.70 1.96 -4.17
N ILE A 42 -8.06 2.52 -3.15
CA ILE A 42 -8.28 2.14 -1.74
C ILE A 42 -9.70 2.52 -1.31
N CYS A 43 -10.17 3.74 -1.61
CA CYS A 43 -11.53 4.18 -1.28
C CYS A 43 -12.59 3.26 -1.88
N ASP A 44 -12.44 2.86 -3.14
CA ASP A 44 -13.37 1.93 -3.81
C ASP A 44 -13.49 0.61 -3.05
N VAL A 45 -12.37 0.13 -2.48
CA VAL A 45 -12.33 -1.11 -1.71
C VAL A 45 -12.95 -0.92 -0.32
N LEU A 46 -12.58 0.16 0.38
CA LEU A 46 -13.14 0.50 1.68
C LEU A 46 -14.67 0.66 1.62
N GLN A 47 -15.20 1.32 0.58
CA GLN A 47 -16.64 1.47 0.39
C GLN A 47 -17.34 0.12 0.16
N LYS A 48 -16.75 -0.77 -0.65
CA LYS A 48 -17.33 -2.10 -0.93
C LYS A 48 -17.32 -3.03 0.28
N ILE A 49 -16.27 -3.01 1.09
CA ILE A 49 -16.18 -3.84 2.31
C ILE A 49 -17.05 -3.27 3.45
N GLY A 50 -17.21 -1.95 3.45
CA GLY A 50 -17.75 -1.17 4.56
C GLY A 50 -16.60 -0.59 5.38
N ASN A 51 -16.33 0.71 5.19
CA ASN A 51 -15.17 1.39 5.76
C ASN A 51 -15.10 1.32 7.29
N GLY A 52 -16.24 1.24 7.98
CA GLY A 52 -16.29 1.07 9.45
C GLY A 52 -15.83 -0.29 9.97
N LYS A 53 -15.57 -1.26 9.07
CA LYS A 53 -15.02 -2.58 9.41
C LYS A 53 -13.49 -2.63 9.28
N VAL A 54 -12.87 -1.58 8.75
CA VAL A 54 -11.43 -1.53 8.50
C VAL A 54 -10.81 -0.58 9.51
N PHE A 55 -9.83 -1.10 10.27
CA PHE A 55 -9.09 -0.33 11.26
C PHE A 55 -7.73 0.14 10.74
N ALA A 56 -7.08 -0.65 9.87
CA ALA A 56 -5.74 -0.35 9.41
C ALA A 56 -5.53 -0.68 7.93
N LEU A 57 -4.61 0.06 7.31
CA LEU A 57 -4.07 -0.19 5.98
C LEU A 57 -2.58 -0.51 6.10
N LEU A 58 -2.15 -1.58 5.43
CA LEU A 58 -0.74 -1.94 5.34
C LEU A 58 -0.29 -1.86 3.88
N THR A 59 0.69 -1.01 3.59
CA THR A 59 1.27 -0.88 2.23
C THR A 59 2.78 -0.70 2.30
N ASP A 60 3.47 -0.68 1.15
CA ASP A 60 4.89 -0.29 1.12
C ASP A 60 5.10 1.18 1.53
N ASN A 61 6.36 1.56 1.79
CA ASN A 61 6.71 2.88 2.34
C ASN A 61 7.12 3.90 1.28
N ALA A 62 6.83 3.64 -0.01
CA ALA A 62 7.17 4.58 -1.07
C ALA A 62 6.48 5.93 -0.86
N SER A 63 7.06 7.01 -1.41
CA SER A 63 6.58 8.38 -1.19
C SER A 63 5.13 8.58 -1.65
N ASN A 64 4.76 7.99 -2.79
CA ASN A 64 3.38 8.01 -3.30
C ASN A 64 2.40 7.24 -2.40
N MET A 65 2.84 6.15 -1.74
CA MET A 65 2.03 5.45 -0.75
C MET A 65 1.80 6.30 0.50
N LYS A 66 2.86 6.93 1.03
CA LYS A 66 2.75 7.82 2.18
C LYS A 66 1.79 8.99 1.92
N ALA A 67 1.89 9.62 0.75
CA ALA A 67 0.94 10.66 0.36
C ALA A 67 -0.50 10.13 0.21
N ALA A 68 -0.68 8.91 -0.31
CA ALA A 68 -2.00 8.28 -0.35
C ALA A 68 -2.54 7.98 1.06
N TRP A 69 -1.68 7.66 2.03
CA TRP A 69 -2.08 7.47 3.44
C TRP A 69 -2.68 8.74 4.02
N GLU A 70 -2.04 9.89 3.81
CA GLU A 70 -2.52 11.19 4.30
C GLU A 70 -3.94 11.46 3.79
N ILE A 71 -4.17 11.29 2.48
CA ILE A 71 -5.50 11.44 1.86
C ILE A 71 -6.54 10.51 2.50
N ILE A 72 -6.16 9.26 2.76
CA ILE A 72 -7.07 8.27 3.33
C ILE A 72 -7.37 8.55 4.80
N MET A 73 -6.36 8.90 5.60
CA MET A 73 -6.52 9.18 7.02
C MET A 73 -7.29 10.49 7.26
N GLU A 74 -7.15 11.47 6.37
CA GLU A 74 -7.99 12.68 6.39
C GLU A 74 -9.46 12.33 6.11
N LYS A 75 -9.71 11.46 5.11
CA LYS A 75 -11.07 11.06 4.73
C LYS A 75 -11.73 10.07 5.71
N TYR A 76 -10.93 9.23 6.35
CA TYR A 76 -11.37 8.20 7.29
C TYR A 76 -10.50 8.24 8.56
N PRO A 77 -10.76 9.18 9.49
CA PRO A 77 -9.90 9.39 10.66
C PRO A 77 -9.77 8.19 11.62
N HIS A 78 -10.66 7.20 11.51
CA HIS A 78 -10.58 5.95 12.29
C HIS A 78 -9.62 4.92 11.70
N ILE A 79 -9.11 5.13 10.48
CA ILE A 79 -8.17 4.22 9.82
C ILE A 79 -6.74 4.68 10.07
N THR A 80 -5.88 3.76 10.49
CA THR A 80 -4.43 4.01 10.59
C THR A 80 -3.68 3.36 9.42
N ALA A 81 -2.82 4.11 8.73
CA ALA A 81 -1.91 3.54 7.75
C ALA A 81 -0.58 3.13 8.40
N ILE A 82 -0.10 1.94 8.08
CA ILE A 82 1.12 1.35 8.62
C ILE A 82 2.02 0.93 7.47
N GLY A 83 3.29 1.32 7.56
CA GLY A 83 4.31 0.93 6.59
C GLY A 83 4.71 -0.54 6.66
N CYS A 84 5.15 -1.08 5.53
CA CYS A 84 5.68 -2.43 5.40
C CYS A 84 6.99 -2.58 6.20
N ALA A 85 6.97 -3.45 7.21
CA ALA A 85 8.14 -3.79 8.00
C ALA A 85 9.26 -4.42 7.15
N ALA A 86 8.92 -5.31 6.22
CA ALA A 86 9.91 -5.94 5.33
C ALA A 86 10.64 -4.89 4.47
N HIS A 87 9.91 -3.90 3.95
CA HIS A 87 10.53 -2.81 3.20
C HIS A 87 11.41 -1.94 4.12
N GLY A 88 10.96 -1.66 5.34
CA GLY A 88 11.76 -0.95 6.35
C GLY A 88 13.08 -1.67 6.65
N LEU A 89 13.04 -3.00 6.85
CA LEU A 89 14.23 -3.83 7.06
C LEU A 89 15.15 -3.81 5.84
N ASN A 90 14.60 -3.89 4.63
CA ASN A 90 15.39 -3.78 3.41
C ASN A 90 16.13 -2.43 3.32
N LEU A 91 15.47 -1.31 3.66
CA LEU A 91 16.12 -0.01 3.68
C LEU A 91 17.24 0.05 4.74
N LEU A 92 16.95 -0.43 5.95
CA LEU A 92 17.94 -0.51 7.03
C LEU A 92 19.20 -1.28 6.60
N PHE A 93 19.04 -2.46 6.01
CA PHE A 93 20.18 -3.24 5.54
C PHE A 93 20.94 -2.54 4.41
N ASN A 94 20.24 -1.88 3.48
CA ASN A 94 20.90 -1.09 2.44
C ASN A 94 21.76 0.03 3.02
N ASP A 95 21.32 0.67 4.11
CA ASP A 95 22.10 1.73 4.75
C ASP A 95 23.29 1.18 5.54
N ILE A 96 23.13 0.03 6.21
CA ILE A 96 24.24 -0.68 6.87
C ILE A 96 25.33 -1.04 5.84
N MET A 97 24.96 -1.51 4.65
CA MET A 97 25.91 -1.91 3.61
C MET A 97 26.65 -0.74 2.95
N LYS A 98 26.16 0.49 3.11
CA LYS A 98 26.84 1.71 2.63
C LYS A 98 27.77 2.32 3.69
N LEU A 99 27.74 1.80 4.92
CA LEU A 99 28.71 2.24 5.92
C LEU A 99 30.09 1.78 5.45
N ASP A 100 30.99 2.74 5.27
CA ASP A 100 32.41 2.44 5.12
C ASP A 100 32.85 1.72 6.40
N THR A 101 32.97 0.41 6.29
CA THR A 101 33.62 -0.40 7.30
C THR A 101 35.10 -0.39 6.95
N LEU A 102 35.90 0.11 7.91
CA LEU A 102 37.37 0.34 7.86
C LEU A 102 38.17 -0.56 6.91
#